data_AF-A0A954I5B6-F1
#
_entry.id   AF-A0A954I5B6-F1
#
_cell.length_a   1.000
_cell.length_b   1.000
_cell.length_c   1.000
_cell.angle_alpha   90.00
_cell.angle_beta   90.00
_cell.angle_gamma   90.00
#
_symmetry.space_group_name_H-M   'P 1'
#
loop_
_entity.id
_entity.type
_entity.pdbx_description
1 polymer ?
#
loop_
_entity_poly.entity_id
_entity_poly.type
_entity_poly.pdbx_seq_one_letter_code
_entity_poly.pdbx_strand_id
1 'polypeptide(L)'
;NGTKLWVFSPDFSQVAKYADEWVAVNTGQDGAWWMAVNHVLLTEFHHQKQTPYFINYTKKFTDAPFLVEINQDDNGRVRPGQLLRAGRLKQYSDIEHGEWKFLMWDETTDGPKMPMGSSGDRWGTEKGKWNLLLKDGKDGSTIDPQLSFIKENDGVVQIELDNFAAGGICTRGVPVKT
;
A
#
# COMPACT_ATOMS: atom_id res chain seq x y z
N ASN A 1 -3.62 35.11 1.70
CA ASN A 1 -2.67 34.20 2.39
C ASN A 1 -1.74 33.46 1.42
N GLY A 2 -1.78 33.70 0.10
CA GLY A 2 -0.82 33.15 -0.86
C GLY A 2 -1.12 31.73 -1.37
N THR A 3 -2.25 31.14 -0.97
CA THR A 3 -2.68 29.81 -1.43
C THR A 3 -3.09 29.84 -2.90
N LYS A 4 -2.62 28.86 -3.68
CA LYS A 4 -3.08 28.62 -5.06
C LYS A 4 -4.35 27.76 -5.09
N LEU A 5 -5.25 28.06 -6.01
CA LEU A 5 -6.49 27.35 -6.28
C LEU A 5 -6.50 26.79 -7.70
N TRP A 6 -6.71 25.48 -7.81
CA TRP A 6 -6.89 24.77 -9.07
C TRP A 6 -8.32 24.23 -9.14
N VAL A 7 -8.97 24.37 -10.30
CA VAL A 7 -10.30 23.82 -10.56
C VAL A 7 -10.23 22.79 -11.67
N PHE A 8 -10.74 21.59 -11.39
CA PHE A 8 -10.90 20.52 -12.36
C PHE A 8 -12.39 20.39 -12.67
N SER A 9 -12.79 20.75 -13.90
CA SER A 9 -14.18 20.58 -14.35
C SER A 9 -14.25 20.48 -15.88
N PRO A 10 -15.19 19.68 -16.42
CA PRO A 10 -15.34 19.51 -17.87
C PRO A 10 -15.77 20.81 -18.58
N ASP A 11 -16.56 21.63 -17.90
CA ASP A 11 -17.02 22.94 -18.35
C ASP A 11 -16.35 24.07 -17.55
N PHE A 12 -16.40 25.29 -18.07
CA PHE A 12 -15.95 26.48 -17.35
C PHE A 12 -16.99 26.90 -16.29
N SER A 13 -16.97 26.18 -15.17
CA SER A 13 -17.90 26.36 -14.06
C SER A 13 -17.77 27.74 -13.40
N GLN A 14 -18.77 28.15 -12.61
CA GLN A 14 -18.68 29.41 -11.85
C GLN A 14 -17.48 29.44 -10.88
N VAL A 15 -17.04 28.29 -10.38
CA VAL A 15 -15.89 28.19 -9.48
C VAL A 15 -14.57 28.44 -10.23
N ALA A 16 -14.47 27.97 -11.48
CA ALA A 16 -13.27 28.16 -12.31
C ALA A 16 -12.92 29.63 -12.52
N LYS A 17 -13.91 30.54 -12.45
CA LYS A 17 -13.70 32.00 -12.54
C LYS A 17 -12.80 32.57 -11.43
N TYR A 18 -12.72 31.88 -10.29
CA TYR A 18 -11.96 32.33 -9.12
C TYR A 18 -10.65 31.54 -8.93
N ALA A 19 -10.35 30.58 -9.81
CA ALA A 19 -9.16 29.75 -9.73
C ALA A 19 -7.94 30.44 -10.34
N ASP A 20 -6.75 30.08 -9.86
CA ASP A 20 -5.51 30.42 -10.57
C ASP A 20 -5.39 29.61 -11.86
N GLU A 21 -5.86 28.35 -11.83
CA GLU A 21 -5.80 27.44 -12.98
C GLU A 21 -7.10 26.65 -13.12
N TRP A 22 -7.57 26.48 -14.36
CA TRP A 22 -8.67 25.59 -14.71
C TRP A 22 -8.18 24.49 -15.66
N VAL A 23 -8.42 23.25 -15.28
CA VAL A 23 -8.11 22.07 -16.09
C VAL A 23 -9.42 21.46 -16.58
N ALA A 24 -9.62 21.53 -17.90
CA ALA A 24 -10.78 20.95 -18.59
C ALA A 24 -10.62 19.42 -18.72
N VAL A 25 -10.94 18.68 -17.67
CA VAL A 25 -10.92 17.21 -17.69
C VAL A 25 -12.26 16.68 -18.20
N ASN A 26 -12.22 15.72 -19.14
CA ASN A 26 -13.43 15.05 -19.61
C ASN A 26 -14.19 14.40 -18.45
N THR A 27 -15.52 14.51 -18.46
CA THR A 27 -16.38 13.89 -17.44
C THR A 27 -16.11 12.39 -17.31
N GLY A 28 -15.83 11.94 -16.09
CA GLY A 28 -15.55 10.53 -15.77
C GLY A 28 -14.13 10.06 -16.09
N GLN A 29 -13.21 10.96 -16.50
CA GLN A 29 -11.81 10.63 -16.77
C GLN A 29 -10.82 11.23 -15.76
N ASP A 30 -11.32 11.79 -14.64
CA ASP A 30 -10.51 12.33 -13.55
C ASP A 30 -9.61 11.26 -12.89
N GLY A 31 -10.07 10.01 -12.83
CA GLY A 31 -9.24 8.89 -12.34
C GLY A 31 -7.96 8.70 -13.14
N ALA A 32 -8.02 8.78 -14.48
CA ALA A 32 -6.83 8.65 -15.32
C ALA A 32 -5.83 9.80 -15.09
N TRP A 33 -6.35 11.03 -14.90
CA TRP A 33 -5.54 12.19 -14.56
C TRP A 33 -4.83 12.00 -13.22
N TRP A 34 -5.55 11.61 -12.17
CA TRP A 34 -4.96 11.38 -10.85
C TRP A 34 -3.96 10.22 -10.84
N MET A 35 -4.15 9.18 -11.65
CA MET A 35 -3.16 8.13 -11.83
C MET A 35 -1.86 8.66 -12.45
N ALA A 36 -1.93 9.59 -13.41
CA ALA A 36 -0.75 10.24 -13.97
C ALA A 36 -0.04 11.14 -12.94
N VAL A 37 -0.80 11.91 -12.15
CA VAL A 37 -0.24 12.72 -11.04
C VAL A 37 0.44 11.81 -10.01
N ASN A 38 -0.21 10.72 -9.61
CA ASN A 38 0.35 9.75 -8.67
C ASN A 38 1.64 9.12 -9.22
N HIS A 39 1.70 8.82 -10.52
CA HIS A 39 2.92 8.31 -11.15
C HIS A 39 4.10 9.29 -10.97
N VAL A 40 3.89 10.58 -11.19
CA VAL A 40 4.92 11.61 -10.98
C VAL A 40 5.31 11.69 -9.50
N LEU A 41 4.33 11.74 -8.58
CA LEU A 41 4.59 11.85 -7.15
C LEU A 41 5.35 10.65 -6.57
N LEU A 42 5.00 9.44 -7.00
CA LEU A 42 5.69 8.21 -6.60
C LEU A 42 7.09 8.15 -7.22
N THR A 43 7.23 8.49 -8.50
CA THR A 43 8.54 8.47 -9.19
C THR A 43 9.51 9.46 -8.57
N GLU A 44 9.13 10.73 -8.47
CA GLU A 44 10.04 11.78 -8.03
C GLU A 44 10.28 11.72 -6.52
N PHE A 45 9.23 11.55 -5.71
CA PHE A 45 9.35 11.75 -4.26
C PHE A 45 9.37 10.47 -3.43
N HIS A 46 8.98 9.31 -3.97
CA HIS A 46 9.05 8.02 -3.25
C HIS A 46 10.17 7.11 -3.77
N HIS A 47 10.49 7.19 -5.07
CA HIS A 47 11.54 6.37 -5.68
C HIS A 47 12.86 7.13 -5.83
N GLN A 48 12.88 8.23 -6.59
CA GLN A 48 14.13 8.93 -6.93
C GLN A 48 14.70 9.73 -5.74
N LYS A 49 13.90 10.64 -5.17
CA LYS A 49 14.33 11.52 -4.07
C LYS A 49 14.12 10.90 -2.68
N GLN A 50 13.09 10.07 -2.53
CA GLN A 50 12.68 9.48 -1.25
C GLN A 50 12.50 10.53 -0.12
N THR A 51 11.61 11.49 -0.33
CA THR A 51 11.36 12.59 0.62
C THR A 51 11.00 12.03 2.02
N PRO A 52 11.78 12.33 3.08
CA PRO A 52 11.64 11.65 4.38
C PRO A 52 10.24 11.71 4.99
N TYR A 53 9.57 12.87 4.90
CA TYR A 53 8.22 13.02 5.42
C TYR A 53 7.22 12.06 4.73
N PHE A 54 7.29 11.91 3.40
CA PHE A 54 6.39 11.03 2.65
C PHE A 54 6.68 9.56 2.91
N ILE A 55 7.95 9.18 2.98
CA ILE A 55 8.34 7.80 3.29
C ILE A 55 7.88 7.41 4.69
N ASN A 56 8.17 8.24 5.70
CA ASN A 56 7.77 7.98 7.08
C ASN A 56 6.25 7.97 7.27
N TYR A 57 5.53 8.85 6.56
CA TYR A 57 4.07 8.83 6.55
C TYR A 57 3.55 7.51 5.96
N THR A 58 4.07 7.11 4.80
CA THR A 58 3.68 5.87 4.11
C THR A 58 3.92 4.63 4.97
N LYS A 59 5.11 4.51 5.58
CA LYS A 59 5.46 3.41 6.49
C LYS A 59 4.50 3.27 7.67
N LYS A 60 3.96 4.37 8.19
CA LYS A 60 3.21 4.38 9.46
C LYS A 60 1.69 4.43 9.30
N PHE A 61 1.20 5.15 8.30
CA PHE A 61 -0.21 5.54 8.21
C PHE A 61 -0.94 4.94 7.01
N THR A 62 -0.29 4.05 6.26
CA THR A 62 -0.88 3.35 5.11
C THR A 62 -0.69 1.85 5.24
N ASP A 63 -1.38 1.10 4.40
CA ASP A 63 -1.24 -0.35 4.23
C ASP A 63 -0.14 -0.75 3.24
N ALA A 64 0.58 0.20 2.65
CA ALA A 64 1.67 -0.07 1.72
C ALA A 64 2.75 -1.07 2.21
N PRO A 65 3.15 -1.09 3.51
CA PRO A 65 4.10 -2.09 4.00
C PRO A 65 3.49 -3.46 4.31
N PHE A 66 2.17 -3.64 4.19
CA PHE A 66 1.58 -4.96 4.39
C PHE A 66 1.92 -5.92 3.26
N LEU A 67 2.18 -7.17 3.64
CA LEU A 67 2.53 -8.24 2.72
C LEU A 67 1.29 -8.76 2.01
N VAL A 68 1.45 -9.10 0.73
CA VAL A 68 0.41 -9.69 -0.13
C VAL A 68 0.86 -11.10 -0.54
N GLU A 69 -0.01 -12.09 -0.35
CA GLU A 69 0.21 -13.45 -0.87
C GLU A 69 0.07 -13.42 -2.40
N ILE A 70 1.06 -13.94 -3.14
CA ILE A 70 0.97 -14.11 -4.59
C ILE A 70 0.55 -15.55 -4.87
N ASN A 71 -0.56 -15.71 -5.59
CA ASN A 71 -1.15 -17.01 -5.87
C ASN A 71 -1.10 -17.32 -7.36
N GLN A 72 -0.88 -18.59 -7.69
CA GLN A 72 -1.08 -19.15 -9.01
C GLN A 72 -2.41 -19.90 -9.03
N ASP A 73 -3.28 -19.58 -10.00
CA ASP A 73 -4.54 -20.30 -10.19
C ASP A 73 -4.35 -21.61 -10.98
N ASP A 74 -5.42 -22.42 -11.07
CA ASP A 74 -5.42 -23.71 -11.77
C ASP A 74 -5.09 -23.60 -13.27
N ASN A 75 -5.25 -22.42 -13.86
CA ASN A 75 -4.92 -22.14 -15.26
C ASN A 75 -3.48 -21.61 -15.42
N GLY A 76 -2.71 -21.55 -14.33
CA GLY A 76 -1.34 -21.07 -14.30
C GLY A 76 -1.18 -19.55 -14.26
N ARG A 77 -2.26 -18.80 -14.05
CA ARG A 77 -2.20 -17.33 -13.96
C ARG A 77 -1.71 -16.94 -12.58
N VAL A 78 -0.74 -16.03 -12.53
CA VAL A 78 -0.16 -15.54 -11.29
C VAL A 78 -0.69 -14.14 -10.98
N ARG A 79 -1.39 -13.98 -9.86
CA ARG A 79 -2.05 -12.71 -9.48
C ARG A 79 -1.81 -12.39 -7.99
N PRO A 80 -1.85 -11.09 -7.62
CA PRO A 80 -1.87 -10.72 -6.21
C PRO A 80 -3.14 -11.28 -5.56
N GLY A 81 -2.97 -11.93 -4.41
CA GLY A 81 -4.01 -12.53 -3.61
C GLY A 81 -4.42 -11.62 -2.45
N GLN A 82 -4.61 -12.22 -1.28
CA GLN A 82 -5.00 -11.50 -0.07
C GLN A 82 -3.77 -10.93 0.64
N LEU A 83 -3.99 -9.97 1.55
CA LEU A 83 -2.98 -9.58 2.52
C LEU A 83 -2.61 -10.80 3.38
N LEU A 84 -1.32 -11.00 3.63
CA LEU A 84 -0.83 -12.11 4.44
C LEU A 84 -1.29 -11.92 5.89
N ARG A 85 -2.11 -12.87 6.33
CA ARG A 85 -2.69 -12.88 7.69
C ARG A 85 -1.73 -13.52 8.68
N ALA A 86 -1.73 -13.03 9.92
CA ALA A 86 -0.83 -13.52 10.96
C ALA A 86 -1.00 -15.02 11.24
N GLY A 87 -2.24 -15.51 11.25
CA GLY A 87 -2.56 -16.92 11.50
C GLY A 87 -1.92 -17.92 10.52
N ARG A 88 -1.43 -17.44 9.37
CA ARG A 88 -0.74 -18.25 8.34
C ARG A 88 0.68 -18.65 8.74
N LEU A 89 1.33 -17.90 9.63
CA LEU A 89 2.70 -18.19 10.06
C LEU A 89 2.72 -18.85 11.44
N LYS A 90 3.54 -19.90 11.58
CA LYS A 90 3.68 -20.66 12.84
C LYS A 90 4.00 -19.78 14.05
N GLN A 91 4.75 -18.70 13.87
CA GLN A 91 5.10 -17.78 14.95
C GLN A 91 3.91 -16.97 15.50
N TYR A 92 2.79 -16.89 14.76
CA TYR A 92 1.57 -16.17 15.17
C TYR A 92 0.32 -17.07 15.14
N SER A 93 0.46 -18.39 15.01
CA SER A 93 -0.68 -19.32 14.90
C SER A 93 -1.56 -19.35 16.16
N ASP A 94 -1.02 -18.92 17.30
CA ASP A 94 -1.69 -18.83 18.60
C ASP A 94 -2.33 -17.46 18.86
N ILE A 95 -2.21 -16.51 17.92
CA ILE A 95 -2.75 -15.16 18.11
C ILE A 95 -4.27 -15.14 17.96
N GLU A 96 -4.94 -14.62 18.99
CA GLU A 96 -6.37 -14.33 18.98
C GLU A 96 -6.73 -13.46 17.76
N HIS A 97 -7.72 -13.91 17.00
CA HIS A 97 -8.15 -13.28 15.75
C HIS A 97 -7.00 -13.07 14.74
N GLY A 98 -6.03 -13.98 14.68
CA GLY A 98 -4.89 -13.91 13.75
C GLY A 98 -5.28 -13.80 12.27
N GLU A 99 -6.47 -14.28 11.90
CA GLU A 99 -7.04 -14.09 10.56
C GLU A 99 -7.44 -12.63 10.27
N TRP A 100 -7.55 -11.77 11.27
CA TRP A 100 -7.91 -10.35 11.12
C TRP A 100 -6.74 -9.41 11.46
N LYS A 101 -5.51 -9.94 11.43
CA LYS A 101 -4.26 -9.22 11.67
C LYS A 101 -3.30 -9.48 10.53
N PHE A 102 -2.66 -8.43 10.02
CA PHE A 102 -1.80 -8.49 8.83
C PHE A 102 -0.32 -8.40 9.21
N LEU A 103 0.55 -8.79 8.28
CA LEU A 103 1.99 -8.80 8.49
C LEU A 103 2.69 -7.74 7.63
N MET A 104 3.72 -7.12 8.20
CA MET A 104 4.70 -6.28 7.49
C MET A 104 6.06 -7.00 7.51
N TRP A 105 6.95 -6.69 6.58
CA TRP A 105 8.36 -7.10 6.72
C TRP A 105 9.12 -6.07 7.53
N ASP A 106 9.86 -6.51 8.54
CA ASP A 106 10.69 -5.67 9.38
C ASP A 106 12.14 -5.66 8.88
N GLU A 107 12.67 -4.47 8.57
CA GLU A 107 14.05 -4.30 8.09
C GLU A 107 15.08 -4.68 9.17
N THR A 108 14.75 -4.54 10.45
CA THR A 108 15.71 -4.79 11.55
C THR A 108 15.95 -6.27 11.80
N THR A 109 14.87 -7.08 11.73
CA THR A 109 14.92 -8.53 11.97
C THR A 109 14.95 -9.35 10.69
N ASP A 110 14.85 -8.72 9.51
CA ASP A 110 14.70 -9.34 8.20
C ASP A 110 13.64 -10.46 8.20
N GLY A 111 12.44 -10.11 8.67
CA GLY A 111 11.36 -11.08 8.81
C GLY A 111 9.99 -10.47 9.02
N PRO A 112 8.93 -11.29 8.90
CA PRO A 112 7.56 -10.83 9.06
C PRO A 112 7.26 -10.49 10.53
N LYS A 113 6.67 -9.31 10.74
CA LYS A 113 6.17 -8.83 12.04
C LYS A 113 4.69 -8.48 11.96
N MET A 114 3.95 -8.67 13.05
CA MET A 114 2.51 -8.39 13.14
C MET A 114 2.29 -7.06 13.88
N PRO A 115 2.17 -5.92 13.19
CA PRO A 115 1.94 -4.65 13.87
C PRO A 115 0.61 -4.62 14.62
N MET A 116 0.62 -3.91 15.75
CA MET A 116 -0.60 -3.45 16.43
C MET A 116 -1.48 -2.61 15.50
N GLY A 117 -2.80 -2.64 15.71
CA GLY A 117 -3.75 -1.73 15.05
C GLY A 117 -4.69 -2.38 14.05
N SER A 118 -4.50 -3.66 13.75
CA SER A 118 -5.40 -4.39 12.85
C SER A 118 -6.79 -4.58 13.48
N SER A 119 -7.79 -4.90 12.66
CA SER A 119 -9.17 -5.07 13.14
C SER A 119 -9.28 -6.16 14.23
N GLY A 120 -8.46 -7.21 14.16
CA GLY A 120 -8.38 -8.23 15.20
C GLY A 120 -7.99 -7.69 16.58
N ASP A 121 -7.21 -6.60 16.67
CA ASP A 121 -6.84 -5.99 17.95
C ASP A 121 -7.98 -5.18 18.57
N ARG A 122 -8.94 -4.71 17.76
CA ARG A 122 -10.08 -3.93 18.24
C ARG A 122 -11.04 -4.78 19.07
N TRP A 123 -11.24 -6.02 18.64
CA TRP A 123 -12.22 -6.95 19.21
C TRP A 123 -11.60 -8.03 20.09
N GLY A 124 -10.27 -8.09 20.16
CA GLY A 124 -9.55 -9.01 21.03
C GLY A 124 -9.81 -8.77 22.52
N THR A 125 -9.53 -9.81 23.30
CA THR A 125 -9.64 -9.80 24.76
C THR A 125 -8.63 -8.83 25.37
N GLU A 126 -7.40 -8.81 24.85
CA GLU A 126 -6.36 -7.89 25.28
C GLU A 126 -6.60 -6.47 24.74
N LYS A 127 -6.62 -5.48 25.64
CA LYS A 127 -6.92 -4.09 25.30
C LYS A 127 -5.64 -3.27 25.10
N GLY A 128 -5.78 -2.13 24.42
CA GLY A 128 -4.70 -1.18 24.19
C GLY A 128 -3.86 -1.44 22.94
N LYS A 129 -4.08 -2.55 22.22
CA LYS A 129 -3.37 -2.89 20.97
C LYS A 129 -3.97 -2.29 19.70
N TRP A 130 -5.18 -1.74 19.76
CA TRP A 130 -5.78 -1.07 18.59
C TRP A 130 -5.31 0.38 18.49
N ASN A 131 -4.08 0.57 17.99
CA ASN A 131 -3.41 1.86 17.84
C ASN A 131 -2.46 1.84 16.62
N LEU A 132 -1.76 2.95 16.33
CA LEU A 132 -0.83 3.07 15.19
C LEU A 132 0.65 3.09 15.62
N LEU A 133 0.99 2.45 16.74
CA LEU A 133 2.37 2.25 17.14
C LEU A 133 2.96 1.13 16.28
N LEU A 134 4.11 1.38 15.66
CA LEU A 134 4.88 0.38 14.94
C LEU A 134 5.59 -0.54 15.94
N LYS A 135 4.79 -1.37 16.60
CA LYS A 135 5.22 -2.39 17.53
C LYS A 135 4.54 -3.70 17.21
N ASP A 136 5.27 -4.78 17.38
CA ASP A 136 4.72 -6.12 17.20
C ASP A 136 3.68 -6.41 18.30
N GLY A 137 2.50 -6.87 17.87
CA GLY A 137 1.38 -7.17 18.74
C GLY A 137 1.59 -8.41 19.61
N LYS A 138 2.59 -9.25 19.35
CA LYS A 138 2.94 -10.43 20.16
C LYS A 138 4.01 -10.08 21.20
N ASP A 139 5.14 -9.50 20.80
CA ASP A 139 6.31 -9.31 21.67
C ASP A 139 6.61 -7.85 22.04
N GLY A 140 5.92 -6.87 21.44
CA GLY A 140 6.09 -5.45 21.72
C GLY A 140 7.36 -4.81 21.16
N SER A 141 8.17 -5.57 20.40
CA SER A 141 9.36 -5.05 19.70
C SER A 141 8.98 -3.97 18.69
N THR A 142 9.86 -3.01 18.48
CA THR A 142 9.68 -1.98 17.44
C THR A 142 9.74 -2.62 16.06
N ILE A 143 8.91 -2.13 15.14
CA ILE A 143 8.92 -2.52 13.72
C ILE A 143 9.45 -1.33 12.91
N ASP A 144 10.43 -1.58 12.03
CA ASP A 144 10.81 -0.71 10.93
C ASP A 144 10.31 -1.33 9.61
N PRO A 145 9.13 -0.92 9.11
CA PRO A 145 8.51 -1.59 7.97
C PRO A 145 9.29 -1.36 6.67
N GLN A 146 9.60 -2.45 5.97
CA GLN A 146 10.15 -2.39 4.61
C GLN A 146 9.05 -2.08 3.60
N LEU A 147 9.25 -1.06 2.76
CA LEU A 147 8.27 -0.67 1.72
C LEU A 147 8.45 -1.43 0.40
N SER A 148 9.63 -2.02 0.15
CA SER A 148 9.91 -2.69 -1.12
C SER A 148 11.04 -3.70 -1.01
N PHE A 149 10.84 -4.86 -1.65
CA PHE A 149 11.86 -5.91 -1.82
C PHE A 149 12.75 -5.73 -3.07
N ILE A 150 12.71 -4.57 -3.73
CA ILE A 150 13.46 -4.36 -4.98
C ILE A 150 14.97 -4.54 -4.83
N LYS A 151 15.53 -4.28 -3.64
CA LYS A 151 16.95 -4.46 -3.35
C LYS A 151 17.30 -5.86 -2.87
N GLU A 152 16.42 -6.46 -2.07
CA GLU A 152 16.63 -7.72 -1.37
C GLU A 152 15.37 -8.58 -1.52
N ASN A 153 15.44 -9.57 -2.39
CA ASN A 153 14.36 -10.50 -2.73
C ASN A 153 14.92 -11.88 -3.03
N ASP A 154 14.05 -12.88 -2.94
CA ASP A 154 14.35 -14.27 -3.29
C ASP A 154 14.02 -14.58 -4.76
N GLY A 155 13.41 -13.63 -5.46
CA GLY A 155 13.11 -13.70 -6.88
C GLY A 155 12.17 -12.59 -7.35
N VAL A 156 11.95 -12.57 -8.67
CA VAL A 156 10.99 -11.68 -9.32
C VAL A 156 9.95 -12.53 -10.04
N VAL A 157 8.68 -12.35 -9.66
CA VAL A 157 7.54 -13.06 -10.24
C VAL A 157 6.77 -12.15 -11.17
N GLN A 158 6.39 -12.67 -12.34
CA GLN A 158 5.53 -11.95 -13.28
C GLN A 158 4.07 -12.09 -12.87
N ILE A 159 3.42 -11.00 -12.47
CA ILE A 159 2.01 -10.98 -12.10
C ILE A 159 1.15 -10.35 -13.19
N GLU A 160 -0.10 -10.80 -13.29
CA GLU A 160 -1.11 -10.23 -14.17
C GLU A 160 -1.98 -9.19 -13.45
N LEU A 161 -2.10 -8.02 -14.07
CA LEU A 161 -2.96 -6.91 -13.65
C LEU A 161 -3.96 -6.59 -14.77
N ASP A 162 -5.19 -6.25 -14.40
CA ASP A 162 -6.19 -5.84 -15.38
C ASP A 162 -5.83 -4.48 -15.98
N ASN A 163 -5.87 -4.37 -17.30
CA ASN A 163 -5.69 -3.14 -18.04
C ASN A 163 -7.01 -2.77 -18.72
N PHE A 164 -7.83 -2.00 -18.01
CA PHE A 164 -9.13 -1.56 -18.50
C PHE A 164 -9.04 -0.57 -19.66
N ALA A 165 -7.95 0.19 -19.78
CA ALA A 165 -7.77 1.15 -20.87
C ALA A 165 -7.53 0.46 -22.22
N ALA A 166 -6.78 -0.64 -22.23
CA ALA A 166 -6.52 -1.45 -23.43
C ALA A 166 -7.49 -2.64 -23.58
N GLY A 167 -8.37 -2.87 -22.61
CA GLY A 167 -9.30 -4.01 -22.60
C GLY A 167 -8.61 -5.37 -22.48
N GLY A 168 -7.54 -5.46 -21.69
CA GLY A 168 -6.72 -6.67 -21.62
C GLY A 168 -5.97 -6.84 -20.30
N ILE A 169 -4.89 -7.62 -20.34
CA ILE A 169 -4.02 -7.91 -19.20
C ILE A 169 -2.66 -7.23 -19.41
N CYS A 170 -2.10 -6.75 -18.32
CA CYS A 170 -0.75 -6.20 -18.26
C CYS A 170 0.08 -7.03 -17.30
N THR A 171 1.26 -7.48 -17.74
CA THR A 171 2.18 -8.26 -16.91
C THR A 171 3.27 -7.36 -16.31
N ARG A 172 3.56 -7.54 -15.01
CA ARG A 172 4.61 -6.79 -14.31
C ARG A 172 5.43 -7.72 -13.42
N GLY A 173 6.76 -7.53 -13.43
CA GLY A 173 7.66 -8.21 -12.50
C GLY A 173 7.60 -7.56 -11.12
N VAL A 174 7.35 -8.37 -10.09
CA VAL A 174 7.30 -7.94 -8.69
C VAL A 174 8.30 -8.76 -7.87
N PRO A 175 9.17 -8.11 -7.07
CA PRO A 175 10.10 -8.81 -6.19
C PRO A 175 9.36 -9.46 -5.02
N VAL A 176 9.76 -10.69 -4.65
CA VAL A 176 9.08 -11.50 -3.63
C VAL A 176 10.05 -12.01 -2.56
N LYS A 177 9.49 -12.36 -1.39
CA LYS A 177 10.14 -13.15 -0.34
C LYS A 177 9.42 -14.50 -0.23
N THR A 178 10.15 -15.59 0.00
CA THR A 178 9.60 -16.97 0.06
C THR A 178 9.81 -17.64 1.40
#